data_AF-A0A925RCH7-F1
#
_entry.id   AF-A0A925RCH7-F1
#
_cell.length_a   1.000
_cell.length_b   1.000
_cell.length_c   1.000
_cell.angle_alpha   90.00
_cell.angle_beta   90.00
_cell.angle_gamma   90.00
#
_symmetry.space_group_name_H-M   'P 1'
#
loop_
_entity.id
_entity.type
_entity.pdbx_description
1 polymer ?
#
loop_
_entity_poly.entity_id
_entity_poly.type
_entity_poly.pdbx_seq_one_letter_code
_entity_poly.pdbx_strand_id
1 'polypeptide(L)'
;MKHPLETWSSLALVALAVLLVVRLLFDESLTRRPRLDQNLNSAGLTCLCIPAFAILAAGVFMKDAPVTNVKAIEHGRALLQRREVDVSRTEVLGDEPAPTETFIAAGGAAIAQLSGTLPNSVSVNTGETRDTELLVARILVVVAHLVVILGLLYIGRQHFASLQLGVAMSCLYLLLPCTAANVHKLSHVLPAACLIWAIASYRKPTVAGVLLGLACGTLFFAVFLLPLWAVFYGRKGAIRFGVSVLGVVAVLAACLMMISGDADSFFNRVVTSTNWTVYRLLDDTLSVSPTSVSHLFIRIPMAAIFFVMLTAMTVLPRPRNLENLLANSTALVVAAQMWYPDDIGTYAQWYMPLFLLVVFRPRLDRFMPPDMIERQATSVPNGVPASSASTVAMSHLRLHRR
;
A
#
# COMPACT_ATOMS: atom_id res chain seq x y z
N MET A 1 7.34 29.99 -25.42
CA MET A 1 5.97 30.11 -25.96
C MET A 1 5.09 29.16 -25.17
N LYS A 2 3.96 29.61 -24.61
CA LYS A 2 3.06 28.74 -23.84
C LYS A 2 2.55 27.62 -24.75
N HIS A 3 2.50 26.39 -24.23
CA HIS A 3 2.10 25.23 -25.02
C HIS A 3 0.63 25.43 -25.45
N PRO A 4 0.23 25.14 -26.71
CA PRO A 4 -1.16 25.35 -27.15
C PRO A 4 -2.19 24.63 -26.26
N LEU A 5 -1.79 23.51 -25.63
CA LEU A 5 -2.57 22.77 -24.65
C LEU A 5 -2.95 23.59 -23.40
N GLU A 6 -2.09 24.48 -22.93
CA GLU A 6 -2.37 25.34 -21.77
C GLU A 6 -3.43 26.40 -22.10
N THR A 7 -3.40 26.94 -23.31
CA THR A 7 -4.42 27.88 -23.80
C THR A 7 -5.77 27.20 -23.97
N TRP A 8 -5.83 25.98 -24.51
CA TRP A 8 -7.08 25.24 -24.63
C TRP A 8 -7.66 24.81 -23.28
N SER A 9 -6.82 24.37 -22.34
CA SER A 9 -7.28 23.94 -21.00
C SER A 9 -7.82 25.11 -20.18
N SER A 10 -7.14 26.26 -20.21
CA SER A 10 -7.61 27.47 -19.52
C SER A 10 -8.93 27.99 -20.10
N LEU A 11 -9.08 27.99 -21.42
CA LEU A 11 -10.32 28.43 -22.08
C LEU A 11 -11.49 27.47 -21.79
N ALA A 12 -11.23 26.16 -21.77
CA ALA A 12 -12.22 25.16 -21.34
C ALA A 12 -12.63 25.35 -19.88
N LEU A 13 -11.69 25.60 -18.96
CA LEU A 13 -11.98 25.88 -17.55
C LEU A 13 -12.87 27.11 -17.37
N VAL A 14 -12.56 28.20 -18.08
CA VAL A 14 -13.36 29.43 -18.03
C VAL A 14 -14.77 29.18 -18.58
N ALA A 15 -14.89 28.47 -19.71
CA ALA A 15 -16.20 28.14 -20.28
C ALA A 15 -17.04 27.28 -19.31
N LEU A 16 -16.43 26.29 -18.66
CA LEU A 16 -17.10 25.41 -17.70
C LEU A 16 -17.49 26.17 -16.42
N ALA A 17 -16.65 27.11 -15.97
CA ALA A 17 -16.97 28.00 -14.85
C ALA A 17 -18.13 28.95 -15.18
N VAL A 18 -18.18 29.52 -16.39
CA VAL A 18 -19.30 30.34 -16.85
C VAL A 18 -20.59 29.52 -16.91
N LEU A 19 -20.54 28.30 -17.45
CA LEU A 19 -21.69 27.39 -17.45
C LEU A 19 -22.17 27.05 -16.03
N LEU A 20 -21.25 26.87 -15.08
CA LEU A 20 -21.60 26.67 -13.68
C LEU A 20 -22.25 27.91 -13.07
N VAL A 21 -21.73 29.11 -13.31
CA VAL A 21 -22.34 30.37 -12.85
C VAL A 21 -23.75 30.50 -13.42
N VAL A 22 -23.91 30.28 -14.73
CA VAL A 22 -25.23 30.29 -15.39
C VAL A 22 -26.17 29.29 -14.73
N ARG A 23 -25.74 28.04 -14.53
CA ARG A 23 -26.52 27.02 -13.82
C ARG A 23 -26.92 27.45 -12.42
N LEU A 24 -26.00 28.02 -11.64
CA LEU A 24 -26.25 28.46 -10.27
C LEU A 24 -27.26 29.61 -10.20
N LEU A 25 -27.20 30.54 -11.15
CA LEU A 25 -28.20 31.62 -11.28
C LEU A 25 -29.59 31.06 -11.65
N PHE A 26 -29.64 30.08 -12.54
CA PHE A 26 -30.91 29.41 -12.89
C PHE A 26 -31.46 28.54 -11.74
N ASP A 27 -30.63 28.08 -10.80
CA ASP A 27 -31.04 27.19 -9.71
C ASP A 27 -32.06 27.86 -8.76
N GLU A 28 -32.02 29.19 -8.62
CA GLU A 28 -33.04 29.96 -7.87
C GLU A 28 -34.42 29.94 -8.53
N SER A 29 -34.46 29.83 -9.86
CA SER A 29 -35.72 29.78 -10.63
C SER A 29 -36.37 28.38 -10.66
N LEU A 30 -35.64 27.34 -10.24
CA LEU A 30 -36.09 25.95 -10.24
C LEU A 30 -36.89 25.61 -8.98
N THR A 31 -38.20 25.86 -9.00
CA THR A 31 -39.11 25.59 -7.88
C THR A 31 -39.47 24.11 -7.69
N ARG A 32 -39.21 23.26 -8.70
CA ARG A 32 -39.42 21.80 -8.63
C ARG A 32 -38.10 21.08 -8.86
N ARG A 33 -37.55 20.46 -7.81
CA ARG A 33 -36.46 19.49 -7.93
C ARG A 33 -37.05 18.09 -7.97
N PRO A 34 -36.88 17.32 -9.06
CA PRO A 34 -37.10 15.88 -8.97
C PRO A 34 -36.18 15.35 -7.87
N ARG A 35 -36.73 14.62 -6.90
CA ARG A 35 -35.93 13.88 -5.91
C ARG A 35 -35.27 12.70 -6.62
N LEU A 36 -34.20 13.00 -7.34
CA LEU A 36 -33.25 11.98 -7.76
C LEU A 36 -32.52 11.52 -6.50
N ASP A 37 -32.43 10.21 -6.29
CA ASP A 37 -31.55 9.67 -5.27
C ASP A 37 -30.14 10.26 -5.47
N GLN A 38 -29.47 10.61 -4.37
CA GLN A 38 -28.12 11.15 -4.46
C GLN A 38 -27.25 10.23 -5.33
N ASN A 39 -26.58 10.79 -6.32
CA ASN A 39 -25.64 10.07 -7.20
C ASN A 39 -24.35 9.61 -6.47
N LEU A 40 -24.41 9.54 -5.15
CA LEU A 40 -23.46 8.88 -4.25
C LEU A 40 -23.89 7.42 -3.97
N ASN A 41 -24.87 6.90 -4.72
CA ASN A 41 -25.15 5.47 -4.75
C ASN A 41 -23.97 4.70 -5.38
N SER A 42 -23.99 3.37 -5.30
CA SER A 42 -22.88 2.53 -5.78
C SER A 42 -22.55 2.77 -7.27
N ALA A 43 -23.54 3.00 -8.12
CA ALA A 43 -23.34 3.22 -9.55
C ALA A 43 -22.67 4.58 -9.81
N GLY A 44 -23.15 5.64 -9.16
CA GLY A 44 -22.57 6.98 -9.27
C GLY A 44 -21.14 7.07 -8.73
N LEU A 45 -20.86 6.43 -7.59
CA LEU A 45 -19.49 6.35 -7.07
C LEU A 45 -18.56 5.54 -7.99
N THR A 46 -19.05 4.45 -8.58
CA THR A 46 -18.26 3.67 -9.55
C THR A 46 -17.97 4.50 -10.81
N CYS A 47 -18.97 5.22 -11.30
CA CYS A 47 -18.83 6.14 -12.43
C CYS A 47 -17.82 7.26 -12.13
N LEU A 48 -17.72 7.75 -10.88
CA LEU A 48 -16.74 8.74 -10.45
C LEU A 48 -15.33 8.16 -10.24
N CYS A 49 -15.23 6.91 -9.77
CA CYS A 49 -13.94 6.22 -9.59
C CYS A 49 -13.14 6.10 -10.89
N ILE A 50 -13.81 5.78 -12.00
CA ILE A 50 -13.16 5.56 -13.31
C ILE A 50 -12.39 6.81 -13.79
N PRO A 51 -13.01 8.00 -13.94
CA PRO A 51 -12.30 9.21 -14.34
C PRO A 51 -11.32 9.68 -13.27
N ALA A 52 -11.61 9.51 -11.97
CA ALA A 52 -10.65 9.84 -10.91
C ALA A 52 -9.35 9.02 -11.03
N PHE A 53 -9.47 7.72 -11.30
CA PHE A 53 -8.33 6.85 -11.58
C PHE A 53 -7.61 7.26 -12.86
N ALA A 54 -8.34 7.56 -13.94
CA ALA A 54 -7.73 8.00 -15.19
C ALA A 54 -6.94 9.31 -15.04
N ILE A 55 -7.47 10.27 -14.26
CA ILE A 55 -6.78 11.54 -13.96
C ILE A 55 -5.51 11.28 -13.15
N LEU A 56 -5.56 10.44 -12.11
CA LEU A 56 -4.37 10.10 -11.33
C LEU A 56 -3.34 9.35 -12.17
N ALA A 57 -3.76 8.38 -12.98
CA ALA A 57 -2.89 7.65 -13.89
C ALA A 57 -2.23 8.61 -14.89
N ALA A 58 -2.99 9.52 -15.51
CA ALA A 58 -2.44 10.57 -16.36
C ALA A 58 -1.44 11.47 -15.60
N GLY A 59 -1.72 11.77 -14.32
CA GLY A 59 -0.81 12.49 -13.44
C GLY A 59 0.54 11.81 -13.23
N VAL A 60 0.59 10.47 -13.26
CA VAL A 60 1.86 9.71 -13.24
C VAL A 60 2.69 9.95 -14.51
N PHE A 61 2.04 10.10 -15.66
CA PHE A 61 2.72 10.37 -16.94
C PHE A 61 3.09 11.84 -17.15
N MET A 62 2.32 12.77 -16.57
CA MET A 62 2.55 14.21 -16.71
C MET A 62 3.61 14.74 -15.75
N LYS A 63 3.79 14.12 -14.58
CA LYS A 63 4.82 14.50 -13.62
C LYS A 63 6.18 13.87 -13.98
N ASP A 64 7.24 14.55 -13.58
CA ASP A 64 8.59 14.00 -13.67
C ASP A 64 8.68 12.75 -12.80
N ALA A 65 9.24 11.68 -13.38
CA ALA A 65 9.43 10.44 -12.65
C ALA A 65 10.52 10.66 -11.57
N PRO A 66 10.32 10.21 -10.32
CA PRO A 66 11.36 10.24 -9.32
C PRO A 66 12.58 9.44 -9.79
N VAL A 67 13.77 9.94 -9.50
CA VAL A 67 15.04 9.27 -9.84
C VAL A 67 15.07 7.85 -9.26
N THR A 68 14.58 7.68 -8.04
CA THR A 68 14.47 6.38 -7.35
C THR A 68 13.67 5.33 -8.13
N ASN A 69 12.58 5.72 -8.83
CA ASN A 69 11.80 4.77 -9.61
C ASN A 69 12.58 4.25 -10.83
N VAL A 70 13.39 5.11 -11.45
CA VAL A 70 14.21 4.74 -12.62
C VAL A 70 15.36 3.85 -12.17
N LYS A 71 16.02 4.23 -11.07
CA LYS A 71 17.06 3.39 -10.42
C LYS A 71 16.53 2.02 -10.04
N ALA A 72 15.29 1.90 -9.57
CA ALA A 72 14.67 0.61 -9.30
C ALA A 72 14.59 -0.28 -10.56
N ILE A 73 14.24 0.27 -11.72
CA ILE A 73 14.24 -0.45 -13.00
C ILE A 73 15.66 -0.86 -13.41
N GLU A 74 16.62 0.06 -13.31
CA GLU A 74 18.02 -0.21 -13.62
C GLU A 74 18.59 -1.34 -12.76
N HIS A 75 18.39 -1.27 -11.44
CA HIS A 75 18.81 -2.31 -10.50
C HIS A 75 18.05 -3.63 -10.75
N GLY A 76 16.77 -3.55 -11.12
CA GLY A 76 15.98 -4.73 -11.49
C GLY A 76 16.49 -5.41 -12.77
N ARG A 77 16.93 -4.65 -13.77
CA ARG A 77 17.57 -5.21 -14.97
C ARG A 77 18.93 -5.82 -14.66
N ALA A 78 19.71 -5.16 -13.82
CA ALA A 78 20.98 -5.67 -13.35
C ALA A 78 20.83 -7.00 -12.61
N LEU A 79 19.76 -7.15 -11.81
CA LEU A 79 19.38 -8.43 -11.20
C LEU A 79 19.12 -9.52 -12.25
N LEU A 80 18.33 -9.22 -13.28
CA LEU A 80 18.02 -10.20 -14.36
C LEU A 80 19.27 -10.63 -15.13
N GLN A 81 20.21 -9.70 -15.33
CA GLN A 81 21.44 -9.96 -16.07
C GLN A 81 22.59 -10.46 -15.18
N ARG A 82 22.36 -10.58 -13.86
CA ARG A 82 23.38 -10.89 -12.86
C ARG A 82 24.63 -9.99 -13.03
N ARG A 83 24.38 -8.70 -13.22
CA ARG A 83 25.41 -7.68 -13.42
C ARG A 83 25.50 -6.79 -12.18
N GLU A 84 26.71 -6.41 -11.82
CA GLU A 84 26.95 -5.42 -10.78
C GLU A 84 26.60 -4.00 -11.30
N VAL A 85 25.87 -3.24 -10.48
CA VAL A 85 25.63 -1.81 -10.73
C VAL A 85 26.69 -1.02 -9.97
N ASP A 86 27.54 -0.27 -10.66
CA ASP A 86 28.53 0.59 -10.01
C ASP A 86 27.82 1.67 -9.18
N VAL A 87 27.80 1.49 -7.85
CA VAL A 87 27.34 2.52 -6.93
C VAL A 87 28.39 3.62 -6.93
N SER A 88 28.20 4.63 -7.77
CA SER A 88 29.08 5.79 -7.79
C SER A 88 29.10 6.40 -6.38
N ARG A 89 30.29 6.43 -5.75
CA ARG A 89 30.53 6.90 -4.37
C ARG A 89 30.09 8.35 -4.11
N THR A 90 29.69 9.06 -5.16
CA THR A 90 29.21 10.44 -5.18
C THR A 90 27.69 10.56 -5.01
N GLU A 91 26.94 9.45 -5.03
CA GLU A 91 25.49 9.48 -4.82
C GLU A 91 25.14 9.69 -3.33
N VAL A 92 24.26 10.66 -3.07
CA VAL A 92 23.83 11.06 -1.74
C VAL A 92 23.19 9.86 -1.02
N LEU A 93 23.65 9.61 0.22
CA LEU A 93 23.09 8.61 1.13
C LEU A 93 21.55 8.75 1.20
N GLY A 94 20.80 7.82 0.58
CA GLY A 94 19.34 7.79 0.65
C GLY A 94 18.56 7.67 -0.67
N ASP A 95 19.23 7.69 -1.83
CA ASP A 95 18.56 7.62 -3.15
C ASP A 95 18.57 6.21 -3.79
N GLU A 96 19.03 5.20 -3.05
CA GLU A 96 19.04 3.79 -3.45
C GLU A 96 17.63 3.17 -3.36
N PRO A 97 17.17 2.43 -4.37
CA PRO A 97 15.86 1.80 -4.35
C PRO A 97 15.81 0.68 -3.31
N ALA A 98 14.64 0.52 -2.66
CA ALA A 98 14.48 -0.51 -1.65
C ALA A 98 14.61 -1.93 -2.28
N PRO A 99 15.06 -2.96 -1.54
CA PRO A 99 15.27 -4.30 -2.09
C PRO A 99 14.00 -4.90 -2.72
N THR A 100 12.83 -4.67 -2.12
CA THR A 100 11.57 -5.11 -2.71
C THR A 100 11.21 -4.33 -3.98
N GLU A 101 11.52 -3.03 -4.05
CA GLU A 101 11.28 -2.24 -5.27
C GLU A 101 12.13 -2.77 -6.41
N THR A 102 13.41 -3.04 -6.15
CA THR A 102 14.33 -3.67 -7.10
C THR A 102 13.81 -5.03 -7.58
N PHE A 103 13.34 -5.87 -6.66
CA PHE A 103 12.78 -7.19 -7.01
C PHE A 103 11.51 -7.09 -7.89
N ILE A 104 10.58 -6.19 -7.55
CA ILE A 104 9.35 -5.97 -8.33
C ILE A 104 9.67 -5.34 -9.69
N ALA A 105 10.62 -4.40 -9.70
CA ALA A 105 11.13 -3.77 -10.92
C ALA A 105 11.79 -4.77 -11.87
N ALA A 106 12.53 -5.75 -11.34
CA ALA A 106 13.06 -6.86 -12.14
C ALA A 106 11.95 -7.65 -12.84
N GLY A 107 10.85 -7.95 -12.13
CA GLY A 107 9.68 -8.58 -12.74
C GLY A 107 9.05 -7.72 -13.85
N GLY A 108 8.88 -6.42 -13.61
CA GLY A 108 8.38 -5.47 -14.61
C GLY A 108 9.28 -5.38 -15.85
N ALA A 109 10.59 -5.32 -15.64
CA ALA A 109 11.58 -5.30 -16.72
C ALA A 109 11.59 -6.61 -17.52
N ALA A 110 11.47 -7.77 -16.87
CA ALA A 110 11.38 -9.07 -17.54
C ALA A 110 10.13 -9.15 -18.43
N ILE A 111 8.98 -8.69 -17.94
CA ILE A 111 7.74 -8.64 -18.73
C ILE A 111 7.92 -7.73 -19.96
N ALA A 112 8.56 -6.57 -19.79
CA ALA A 112 8.79 -5.63 -20.88
C ALA A 112 9.82 -6.14 -21.91
N GLN A 113 10.80 -6.94 -21.49
CA GLN A 113 11.72 -7.65 -22.39
C GLN A 113 10.99 -8.71 -23.21
N LEU A 114 10.10 -9.48 -22.56
CA LEU A 114 9.29 -10.50 -23.23
C LEU A 114 8.28 -9.91 -24.21
N SER A 115 7.75 -8.70 -23.96
CA SER A 115 6.87 -7.99 -24.90
C SER A 115 7.62 -7.32 -26.06
N GLY A 116 8.96 -7.40 -26.09
CA GLY A 116 9.80 -6.73 -27.09
C GLY A 116 9.88 -5.21 -26.92
N THR A 117 9.40 -4.68 -25.79
CA THR A 117 9.38 -3.24 -25.50
C THR A 117 10.69 -2.77 -24.87
N LEU A 118 11.44 -3.67 -24.21
CA LEU A 118 12.79 -3.43 -23.73
C LEU A 118 13.80 -4.36 -24.43
N PRO A 119 14.97 -3.85 -24.87
CA PRO A 119 16.02 -4.69 -25.45
C PRO A 119 16.69 -5.59 -24.39
N ASN A 120 17.05 -6.82 -24.80
CA ASN A 120 17.67 -7.83 -23.93
C ASN A 120 19.12 -7.49 -23.55
N SER A 121 19.85 -6.80 -24.41
CA SER A 121 21.19 -6.29 -24.13
C SER A 121 21.11 -4.84 -23.65
N VAL A 122 21.81 -4.50 -22.56
CA VAL A 122 22.10 -3.10 -22.21
C VAL A 122 23.12 -2.60 -23.23
N SER A 123 22.67 -2.24 -24.42
CA SER A 123 23.49 -1.45 -25.35
C SER A 123 23.62 -0.05 -24.77
N VAL A 124 24.86 0.46 -24.77
CA VAL A 124 25.30 1.81 -24.35
C VAL A 124 24.16 2.82 -24.34
N ASN A 125 23.83 3.39 -23.17
CA ASN A 125 22.99 4.57 -22.89
C ASN A 125 22.43 5.35 -24.10
N THR A 126 21.61 4.72 -24.93
CA THR A 126 20.86 5.38 -25.99
C THR A 126 19.65 6.05 -25.35
N GLY A 127 19.29 7.27 -25.77
CA GLY A 127 18.11 7.98 -25.21
C GLY A 127 16.84 7.11 -25.19
N GLU A 128 16.69 6.24 -26.19
CA GLU A 128 15.58 5.30 -26.33
C GLU A 128 15.45 4.29 -25.17
N THR A 129 16.56 3.77 -24.61
CA THR A 129 16.48 2.83 -23.49
C THR A 129 15.98 3.52 -22.22
N ARG A 130 16.39 4.77 -21.98
CA ARG A 130 15.94 5.57 -20.84
C ARG A 130 14.45 5.88 -20.93
N ASP A 131 13.95 6.18 -22.13
CA ASP A 131 12.52 6.42 -22.35
C ASP A 131 11.66 5.17 -22.06
N THR A 132 12.15 3.99 -22.46
CA THR A 132 11.46 2.73 -22.15
C THR A 132 11.49 2.39 -20.65
N GLU A 133 12.59 2.66 -19.94
CA GLU A 133 12.70 2.45 -18.50
C GLU A 133 11.75 3.39 -17.72
N LEU A 134 11.67 4.64 -18.14
CA LEU A 134 10.69 5.61 -17.64
C LEU A 134 9.25 5.12 -17.85
N LEU A 135 8.95 4.55 -19.02
CA LEU A 135 7.64 3.99 -19.32
C LEU A 135 7.31 2.81 -18.38
N VAL A 136 8.23 1.87 -18.20
CA VAL A 136 8.03 0.72 -17.28
C VAL A 136 7.85 1.19 -15.85
N ALA A 137 8.69 2.13 -15.38
CA ALA A 137 8.57 2.71 -14.04
C ALA A 137 7.18 3.34 -13.81
N ARG A 138 6.67 4.11 -14.77
CA ARG A 138 5.34 4.73 -14.70
C ARG A 138 4.22 3.68 -14.70
N ILE A 139 4.33 2.64 -15.53
CA ILE A 139 3.35 1.55 -15.56
C ILE A 139 3.32 0.82 -14.21
N LEU A 140 4.48 0.53 -13.59
CA LEU A 140 4.53 -0.11 -12.27
C LEU A 140 3.81 0.70 -11.20
N VAL A 141 3.96 2.02 -11.21
CA VAL A 141 3.27 2.92 -10.26
C VAL A 141 1.75 2.88 -10.48
N VAL A 142 1.28 2.94 -11.73
CA VAL A 142 -0.15 2.84 -12.05
C VAL A 142 -0.71 1.48 -11.62
N VAL A 143 0.03 0.40 -11.87
CA VAL A 143 -0.33 -0.96 -11.42
C VAL A 143 -0.38 -1.03 -9.89
N ALA A 144 0.57 -0.44 -9.18
CA ALA A 144 0.57 -0.42 -7.71
C ALA A 144 -0.69 0.28 -7.16
N HIS A 145 -1.08 1.42 -7.74
CA HIS A 145 -2.34 2.09 -7.38
C HIS A 145 -3.57 1.24 -7.70
N LEU A 146 -3.59 0.57 -8.84
CA LEU A 146 -4.67 -0.36 -9.20
C LEU A 146 -4.78 -1.52 -8.20
N VAL A 147 -3.66 -2.08 -7.76
CA VAL A 147 -3.60 -3.14 -6.75
C VAL A 147 -4.18 -2.66 -5.41
N VAL A 148 -3.93 -1.41 -5.00
CA VAL A 148 -4.55 -0.80 -3.81
C VAL A 148 -6.08 -0.74 -3.97
N ILE A 149 -6.58 -0.22 -5.09
CA ILE A 149 -8.01 -0.08 -5.37
C ILE A 149 -8.71 -1.45 -5.37
N LEU A 150 -8.13 -2.43 -6.07
CA LEU A 150 -8.66 -3.79 -6.11
C LEU A 150 -8.67 -4.43 -4.71
N GLY A 151 -7.65 -4.16 -3.90
CA GLY A 151 -7.60 -4.61 -2.51
C GLY A 151 -8.71 -3.98 -1.64
N LEU A 152 -8.95 -2.67 -1.76
CA LEU A 152 -10.04 -1.98 -1.06
C LEU A 152 -11.43 -2.51 -1.48
N LEU A 153 -11.64 -2.72 -2.78
CA LEU A 153 -12.87 -3.33 -3.30
C LEU A 153 -13.05 -4.76 -2.80
N TYR A 154 -11.99 -5.56 -2.80
CA TYR A 154 -12.01 -6.94 -2.31
C TYR A 154 -12.38 -7.00 -0.82
N ILE A 155 -11.73 -6.18 0.01
CA ILE A 155 -12.03 -6.12 1.45
C ILE A 155 -13.45 -5.63 1.71
N GLY A 156 -13.90 -4.58 1.00
CA GLY A 156 -15.27 -4.08 1.09
C GLY A 156 -16.30 -5.16 0.78
N ARG A 157 -16.09 -5.92 -0.30
CA ARG A 157 -16.99 -7.01 -0.69
C ARG A 157 -16.92 -8.21 0.25
N GLN A 158 -15.73 -8.69 0.58
CA GLN A 158 -15.54 -9.98 1.26
C GLN A 158 -15.56 -9.87 2.78
N HIS A 159 -14.93 -8.84 3.34
CA HIS A 159 -14.83 -8.68 4.80
C HIS A 159 -15.91 -7.75 5.34
N PHE A 160 -16.29 -6.69 4.61
CA PHE A 160 -17.32 -5.76 5.06
C PHE A 160 -18.73 -6.11 4.54
N ALA A 161 -18.84 -7.14 3.69
CA ALA A 161 -20.09 -7.57 3.05
C ALA A 161 -20.86 -6.46 2.32
N SER A 162 -20.16 -5.41 1.88
CA SER A 162 -20.75 -4.27 1.17
C SER A 162 -19.80 -3.75 0.10
N LEU A 163 -20.19 -3.97 -1.16
CA LEU A 163 -19.46 -3.43 -2.30
C LEU A 163 -19.49 -1.89 -2.30
N GLN A 164 -20.58 -1.28 -1.83
CA GLN A 164 -20.72 0.16 -1.76
C GLN A 164 -19.65 0.79 -0.86
N LEU A 165 -19.33 0.18 0.29
CA LEU A 165 -18.24 0.63 1.15
C LEU A 165 -16.89 0.52 0.42
N GLY A 166 -16.66 -0.60 -0.28
CA GLY A 166 -15.45 -0.81 -1.10
C GLY A 166 -15.26 0.28 -2.15
N VAL A 167 -16.31 0.59 -2.90
CA VAL A 167 -16.30 1.62 -3.94
C VAL A 167 -16.12 3.01 -3.32
N ALA A 168 -16.78 3.31 -2.19
CA ALA A 168 -16.63 4.58 -1.49
C ALA A 168 -15.19 4.82 -0.98
N MET A 169 -14.57 3.81 -0.36
CA MET A 169 -13.17 3.89 0.07
C MET A 169 -12.23 4.09 -1.10
N SER A 170 -12.44 3.35 -2.20
CA SER A 170 -11.63 3.49 -3.42
C SER A 170 -11.77 4.88 -4.04
N CYS A 171 -12.99 5.41 -4.10
CA CYS A 171 -13.27 6.75 -4.60
C CYS A 171 -12.55 7.80 -3.74
N LEU A 172 -12.67 7.70 -2.42
CA LEU A 172 -12.03 8.63 -1.51
C LEU A 172 -10.50 8.57 -1.60
N TYR A 173 -9.92 7.37 -1.69
CA TYR A 173 -8.49 7.19 -1.93
C TYR A 173 -8.00 7.95 -3.17
N LEU A 174 -8.75 7.88 -4.28
CA LEU A 174 -8.39 8.55 -5.53
C LEU A 174 -8.57 10.07 -5.48
N LEU A 175 -9.58 10.56 -4.75
CA LEU A 175 -9.89 11.99 -4.67
C LEU A 175 -9.05 12.73 -3.63
N LEU A 176 -8.39 12.02 -2.72
CA LEU A 176 -7.60 12.62 -1.65
C LEU A 176 -6.36 13.36 -2.20
N PRO A 177 -6.15 14.64 -1.84
CA PRO A 177 -5.01 15.43 -2.34
C PRO A 177 -3.65 14.81 -2.03
N CYS A 178 -3.53 14.12 -0.90
CA CYS A 178 -2.30 13.45 -0.51
C CYS A 178 -1.92 12.29 -1.45
N THR A 179 -2.91 11.59 -2.02
CA THR A 179 -2.70 10.59 -3.08
C THR A 179 -2.24 11.28 -4.37
N ALA A 180 -2.90 12.38 -4.75
CA ALA A 180 -2.54 13.13 -5.97
C ALA A 180 -1.14 13.76 -5.90
N ALA A 181 -0.71 14.23 -4.72
CA ALA A 181 0.58 14.87 -4.51
C ALA A 181 1.73 13.89 -4.81
N ASN A 182 1.70 12.70 -4.22
CA ASN A 182 2.76 11.69 -4.29
C ASN A 182 2.43 10.51 -5.24
N VAL A 183 1.47 10.69 -6.16
CA VAL A 183 0.98 9.64 -7.07
C VAL A 183 2.08 8.94 -7.90
N HIS A 184 3.21 9.60 -8.14
CA HIS A 184 4.29 9.14 -9.02
C HIS A 184 5.38 8.35 -8.26
N LYS A 185 5.34 8.28 -6.93
CA LYS A 185 6.40 7.64 -6.11
C LYS A 185 6.08 6.18 -5.81
N LEU A 186 6.83 5.23 -6.38
CA LEU A 186 6.59 3.79 -6.19
C LEU A 186 6.75 3.37 -4.72
N SER A 187 7.78 3.90 -4.06
CA SER A 187 8.13 3.63 -2.66
C SER A 187 7.04 4.00 -1.65
N HIS A 188 6.11 4.87 -2.03
CA HIS A 188 4.98 5.27 -1.20
C HIS A 188 3.75 4.36 -1.39
N VAL A 189 3.58 3.78 -2.58
CA VAL A 189 2.36 3.04 -2.96
C VAL A 189 2.52 1.54 -2.67
N LEU A 190 3.67 0.99 -3.05
CA LEU A 190 3.96 -0.45 -3.01
C LEU A 190 3.78 -1.06 -1.61
N PRO A 191 4.36 -0.51 -0.52
CA PRO A 191 4.09 -0.98 0.85
C PRO A 191 2.62 -0.97 1.21
N ALA A 192 1.90 0.10 0.88
CA ALA A 192 0.48 0.21 1.17
C ALA A 192 -0.34 -0.86 0.41
N ALA A 193 0.03 -1.13 -0.84
CA ALA A 193 -0.57 -2.21 -1.64
C ALA A 193 -0.34 -3.58 -0.99
N CYS A 194 0.90 -3.88 -0.58
CA CYS A 194 1.25 -5.11 0.11
C CYS A 194 0.48 -5.26 1.43
N LEU A 195 0.40 -4.20 2.25
CA LEU A 195 -0.33 -4.21 3.52
C LEU A 195 -1.83 -4.44 3.34
N ILE A 196 -2.44 -3.79 2.35
CA ILE A 196 -3.86 -3.99 2.04
C ILE A 196 -4.12 -5.45 1.66
N TRP A 197 -3.29 -6.05 0.81
CA TRP A 197 -3.45 -7.45 0.44
C TRP A 197 -3.09 -8.42 1.57
N ALA A 198 -2.18 -8.05 2.48
CA ALA A 198 -1.91 -8.84 3.68
C ALA A 198 -3.17 -8.90 4.57
N ILE A 199 -3.87 -7.78 4.74
CA ILE A 199 -5.16 -7.75 5.45
C ILE A 199 -6.25 -8.48 4.67
N ALA A 200 -6.32 -8.30 3.35
CA ALA A 200 -7.27 -9.04 2.51
C ALA A 200 -7.12 -10.56 2.68
N SER A 201 -5.88 -11.02 2.86
CA SER A 201 -5.51 -12.44 3.02
C SER A 201 -5.26 -12.86 4.48
N TYR A 202 -5.75 -12.11 5.48
CA TYR A 202 -5.43 -12.35 6.90
C TYR A 202 -5.68 -13.79 7.37
N ARG A 203 -6.61 -14.54 6.76
CA ARG A 203 -6.89 -15.95 7.10
C ARG A 203 -5.76 -16.91 6.72
N LYS A 204 -4.88 -16.54 5.79
CA LYS A 204 -3.78 -17.36 5.28
C LYS A 204 -2.45 -16.78 5.80
N PRO A 205 -1.88 -17.31 6.91
CA PRO A 205 -0.69 -16.73 7.54
C PRO A 205 0.52 -16.69 6.61
N THR A 206 0.65 -17.65 5.68
CA THR A 206 1.74 -17.69 4.70
C THR A 206 1.64 -16.56 3.68
N VAL A 207 0.45 -16.30 3.13
CA VAL A 207 0.24 -15.22 2.14
C VAL A 207 0.43 -13.86 2.80
N ALA A 208 -0.15 -13.67 3.99
CA ALA A 208 0.02 -12.44 4.75
C ALA A 208 1.48 -12.19 5.13
N GLY A 209 2.22 -13.24 5.53
CA GLY A 209 3.65 -13.12 5.85
C GLY A 209 4.53 -12.84 4.64
N VAL A 210 4.24 -13.41 3.46
CA VAL A 210 4.93 -13.02 2.22
C VAL A 210 4.70 -11.55 1.91
N LEU A 211 3.44 -11.10 1.91
CA LEU A 211 3.10 -9.71 1.58
C LEU A 211 3.65 -8.72 2.60
N LEU A 212 3.60 -9.04 3.89
CA LEU A 212 4.17 -8.20 4.93
C LEU A 212 5.71 -8.20 4.89
N GLY A 213 6.34 -9.33 4.54
CA GLY A 213 7.79 -9.40 4.29
C GLY A 213 8.22 -8.52 3.12
N LEU A 214 7.46 -8.53 2.02
CA LEU A 214 7.68 -7.62 0.89
C LEU A 214 7.51 -6.16 1.32
N ALA A 215 6.47 -5.85 2.12
CA ALA A 215 6.29 -4.51 2.68
C ALA A 215 7.48 -4.09 3.57
N CYS A 216 8.04 -4.99 4.38
CA CYS A 216 9.24 -4.73 5.19
C CYS A 216 10.46 -4.40 4.32
N GLY A 217 10.61 -5.07 3.18
CA GLY A 217 11.68 -4.77 2.22
C GLY A 217 11.44 -3.49 1.38
N THR A 218 10.28 -2.83 1.51
CA THR A 218 10.05 -1.46 1.01
C THR A 218 10.15 -0.41 2.12
N LEU A 219 9.59 -0.69 3.31
CA LEU A 219 9.52 0.21 4.44
C LEU A 219 10.02 -0.48 5.70
N PHE A 220 11.13 0.02 6.24
CA PHE A 220 11.76 -0.54 7.43
C PHE A 220 10.78 -0.69 8.62
N PHE A 221 9.96 0.33 8.90
CA PHE A 221 9.08 0.27 10.07
C PHE A 221 7.95 -0.77 9.94
N ALA A 222 7.70 -1.32 8.74
CA ALA A 222 6.75 -2.42 8.60
C ALA A 222 7.23 -3.68 9.33
N VAL A 223 8.53 -3.80 9.62
CA VAL A 223 9.10 -4.84 10.50
C VAL A 223 8.47 -4.80 11.90
N PHE A 224 8.10 -3.62 12.40
CA PHE A 224 7.44 -3.49 13.70
C PHE A 224 5.98 -3.99 13.70
N LEU A 225 5.40 -4.30 12.54
CA LEU A 225 4.11 -4.99 12.46
C LEU A 225 4.28 -6.50 12.71
N LEU A 226 5.47 -7.08 12.49
CA LEU A 226 5.67 -8.53 12.61
C LEU A 226 5.32 -9.08 14.00
N PRO A 227 5.71 -8.45 15.13
CA PRO A 227 5.31 -8.92 16.45
C PRO A 227 3.80 -8.88 16.66
N LEU A 228 3.14 -7.81 16.20
CA LEU A 228 1.68 -7.66 16.30
C LEU A 228 0.95 -8.77 15.54
N TRP A 229 1.39 -9.08 14.32
CA TRP A 229 0.79 -10.11 13.48
C TRP A 229 1.09 -11.52 13.99
N ALA A 230 2.28 -11.76 14.54
CA ALA A 230 2.62 -13.03 15.19
C ALA A 230 1.69 -13.30 16.39
N VAL A 231 1.44 -12.28 17.24
CA VAL A 231 0.50 -12.39 18.36
C VAL A 231 -0.93 -12.67 17.88
N PHE A 232 -1.37 -12.01 16.79
CA PHE A 232 -2.69 -12.24 16.19
C PHE A 232 -2.88 -13.70 15.74
N TYR A 233 -1.88 -14.28 15.08
CA TYR A 233 -1.96 -15.65 14.56
C TYR A 233 -1.88 -16.73 15.63
N GLY A 234 -1.37 -16.44 16.82
CA GLY A 234 -1.18 -17.44 17.87
C GLY A 234 -0.03 -18.42 17.56
N ARG A 235 0.15 -19.45 18.40
CA ARG A 235 1.38 -20.26 18.43
C ARG A 235 1.62 -21.03 17.13
N LYS A 236 0.60 -21.67 16.56
CA LYS A 236 0.75 -22.48 15.33
C LYS A 236 0.78 -21.58 14.10
N GLY A 237 -0.11 -20.60 14.02
CA GLY A 237 -0.17 -19.65 12.92
C GLY A 237 1.08 -18.77 12.81
N ALA A 238 1.65 -18.33 13.94
CA ALA A 238 2.84 -17.49 13.98
C ALA A 238 4.07 -18.17 13.38
N ILE A 239 4.22 -19.49 13.53
CA ILE A 239 5.35 -20.22 12.92
C ILE A 239 5.23 -20.18 11.39
N ARG A 240 4.04 -20.47 10.84
CA ARG A 240 3.80 -20.43 9.38
C ARG A 240 4.02 -19.03 8.82
N PHE A 241 3.54 -18.02 9.53
CA PHE A 241 3.75 -16.61 9.21
C PHE A 241 5.24 -16.25 9.26
N GLY A 242 5.94 -16.57 10.34
CA GLY A 242 7.36 -16.29 10.52
C GLY A 242 8.25 -16.96 9.48
N VAL A 243 8.00 -18.24 9.14
CA VAL A 243 8.72 -18.95 8.07
C VAL A 243 8.52 -18.26 6.72
N SER A 244 7.30 -17.80 6.42
CA SER A 244 7.06 -17.09 5.15
C SER A 244 7.75 -15.73 5.08
N VAL A 245 7.80 -14.98 6.19
CA VAL A 245 8.54 -13.71 6.27
C VAL A 245 10.05 -13.96 6.10
N LEU A 246 10.61 -14.96 6.79
CA LEU A 246 12.01 -15.35 6.65
C LEU A 246 12.34 -15.82 5.22
N GLY A 247 11.41 -16.53 4.57
CA GLY A 247 11.55 -16.92 3.17
C GLY A 247 11.67 -15.71 2.24
N VAL A 248 10.86 -14.67 2.43
CA VAL A 248 10.99 -13.43 1.66
C VAL A 248 12.30 -12.71 1.94
N VAL A 249 12.71 -12.62 3.21
CA VAL A 249 14.01 -12.03 3.58
C VAL A 249 15.16 -12.78 2.90
N ALA A 250 15.13 -14.11 2.88
CA ALA A 250 16.13 -14.93 2.20
C ALA A 250 16.13 -14.70 0.68
N VAL A 251 14.96 -14.59 0.05
CA VAL A 251 14.84 -14.29 -1.39
C VAL A 251 15.40 -12.91 -1.71
N LEU A 252 15.04 -11.88 -0.94
CA LEU A 252 15.55 -10.52 -1.14
C LEU A 252 17.06 -10.46 -0.90
N ALA A 253 17.56 -11.11 0.14
CA ALA A 253 19.00 -11.22 0.40
C ALA A 253 19.73 -11.96 -0.75
N ALA A 254 19.16 -13.05 -1.27
CA ALA A 254 19.71 -13.76 -2.42
C ALA A 254 19.72 -12.90 -3.69
N CYS A 255 18.67 -12.09 -3.91
CA CYS A 255 18.64 -11.13 -5.01
C CYS A 255 19.76 -10.10 -4.88
N LEU A 256 19.95 -9.53 -3.68
CA LEU A 256 21.05 -8.61 -3.41
C LEU A 256 22.41 -9.29 -3.61
N MET A 257 22.58 -10.54 -3.14
CA MET A 257 23.79 -11.34 -3.34
C MET A 257 24.11 -11.59 -4.82
N MET A 258 23.10 -11.74 -5.67
CA MET A 258 23.29 -11.93 -7.11
C MET A 258 23.74 -10.66 -7.83
N ILE A 259 23.45 -9.48 -7.28
CA ILE A 259 23.85 -8.18 -7.83
C ILE A 259 25.23 -7.77 -7.27
N SER A 260 25.56 -8.13 -6.03
CA SER A 260 26.83 -7.79 -5.38
C SER A 260 27.98 -8.66 -5.91
N GLY A 261 29.06 -8.05 -6.39
CA GLY A 261 30.27 -8.76 -6.78
C GLY A 261 31.04 -9.35 -5.60
N ASP A 262 31.09 -8.61 -4.48
CA ASP A 262 31.87 -8.94 -3.29
C ASP A 262 31.06 -8.92 -1.99
N ALA A 263 31.54 -9.61 -0.95
CA ALA A 263 30.90 -9.62 0.38
C ALA A 263 30.80 -8.21 0.99
N ASP A 264 31.81 -7.36 0.82
CA ASP A 264 31.79 -5.98 1.31
C ASP A 264 30.75 -5.14 0.57
N SER A 265 30.60 -5.35 -0.74
CA SER A 265 29.57 -4.68 -1.55
C SER A 265 28.16 -5.12 -1.15
N PHE A 266 27.98 -6.39 -0.78
CA PHE A 266 26.72 -6.91 -0.24
C PHE A 266 26.37 -6.25 1.09
N PHE A 267 27.29 -6.26 2.06
CA PHE A 267 27.07 -5.66 3.37
C PHE A 267 26.78 -4.16 3.25
N ASN A 268 27.54 -3.45 2.42
CA ASN A 268 27.31 -2.03 2.18
C ASN A 268 25.91 -1.79 1.60
N ARG A 269 25.49 -2.55 0.58
CA ARG A 269 24.15 -2.45 0.00
C ARG A 269 23.05 -2.77 1.01
N VAL A 270 23.20 -3.82 1.83
CA VAL A 270 22.22 -4.14 2.87
C VAL A 270 22.11 -3.02 3.90
N VAL A 271 23.23 -2.47 4.36
CA VAL A 271 23.24 -1.37 5.33
C VAL A 271 22.62 -0.11 4.75
N THR A 272 23.01 0.27 3.52
CA THR A 272 22.47 1.44 2.82
C THR A 272 20.98 1.28 2.50
N SER A 273 20.57 0.13 1.97
CA SER A 273 19.17 -0.13 1.59
C SER A 273 18.24 -0.22 2.80
N THR A 274 18.76 -0.64 3.95
CA THR A 274 17.97 -0.80 5.19
C THR A 274 17.72 0.54 5.88
N ASN A 275 18.34 1.64 5.43
CA ASN A 275 18.05 3.02 5.86
C ASN A 275 17.79 3.11 7.37
N TRP A 276 18.72 2.59 8.19
CA TRP A 276 18.51 2.38 9.61
C TRP A 276 18.03 3.65 10.31
N THR A 277 16.72 3.74 10.52
CA THR A 277 16.08 4.98 10.95
C THR A 277 16.52 5.37 12.36
N VAL A 278 16.87 4.40 13.20
CA VAL A 278 17.41 4.63 14.54
C VAL A 278 18.80 5.26 14.49
N TYR A 279 19.69 4.80 13.60
CA TYR A 279 21.01 5.43 13.46
C TYR A 279 20.89 6.84 12.88
N ARG A 280 20.05 7.06 11.86
CA ARG A 280 19.80 8.40 11.29
C ARG A 280 19.06 9.35 12.24
N LEU A 281 18.37 8.83 13.26
CA LEU A 281 17.72 9.64 14.29
C LEU A 281 18.75 10.20 15.29
N LEU A 282 19.92 9.55 15.44
CA LEU A 282 20.99 9.96 16.35
C LEU A 282 22.23 10.54 15.63
N ASP A 283 22.41 10.27 14.34
CA ASP A 283 23.56 10.74 13.54
C ASP A 283 23.31 12.17 13.05
N ASP A 284 23.57 13.13 13.94
CA ASP A 284 23.37 14.57 13.74
C ASP A 284 24.61 15.26 13.12
N THR A 285 25.42 14.53 12.34
CA THR A 285 26.71 15.06 11.86
C THR A 285 26.65 15.83 10.53
N LEU A 286 25.51 15.86 9.82
CA LEU A 286 25.49 16.38 8.43
C LEU A 286 24.45 17.45 8.06
N SER A 287 23.64 18.00 8.98
CA SER A 287 22.84 19.19 8.62
C SER A 287 22.34 19.98 9.83
N VAL A 288 23.20 20.85 10.36
CA VAL A 288 22.79 21.93 11.26
C VAL A 288 22.10 23.03 10.43
N SER A 289 20.88 22.75 9.98
CA SER A 289 19.93 23.79 9.56
C SER A 289 19.08 24.14 10.77
N PRO A 290 18.76 25.40 11.08
CA PRO A 290 17.96 25.76 12.26
C PRO A 290 16.57 25.12 12.30
N THR A 291 16.08 24.57 11.19
CA THR A 291 14.85 23.76 11.12
C THR A 291 15.03 22.31 11.61
N SER A 292 16.22 21.69 11.47
CA SER A 292 16.44 20.26 11.78
C SER A 292 16.41 19.96 13.29
N VAL A 293 16.95 20.88 14.11
CA VAL A 293 16.93 20.77 15.58
C VAL A 293 15.48 20.77 16.13
N SER A 294 14.57 21.53 15.50
CA SER A 294 13.14 21.55 15.87
C SER A 294 12.46 20.20 15.63
N HIS A 295 12.85 19.46 14.58
CA HIS A 295 12.27 18.17 14.26
C HIS A 295 12.72 17.07 15.22
N LEU A 296 13.94 17.11 15.75
CA LEU A 296 14.45 16.09 16.68
C LEU A 296 13.65 16.03 17.99
N PHE A 297 13.28 17.20 18.53
CA PHE A 297 12.46 17.31 19.75
C PHE A 297 11.08 16.65 19.60
N ILE A 298 10.54 16.57 18.39
CA ILE A 298 9.27 15.90 18.10
C ILE A 298 9.50 14.40 17.83
N ARG A 299 10.58 14.05 17.13
CA ARG A 299 10.90 12.67 16.73
C ARG A 299 11.16 11.75 17.94
N ILE A 300 11.97 12.17 18.91
CA ILE A 300 12.31 11.32 20.06
C ILE A 300 11.08 10.94 20.90
N PRO A 301 10.20 11.88 21.31
CA PRO A 301 8.97 11.54 22.01
C PRO A 301 8.03 10.67 21.18
N MET A 302 7.88 10.95 19.87
CA MET A 302 7.03 10.15 19.00
C MET A 302 7.56 8.73 18.81
N ALA A 303 8.88 8.55 18.73
CA ALA A 303 9.51 7.23 18.76
C ALA A 303 9.25 6.51 20.10
N ALA A 304 9.38 7.21 21.23
CA ALA A 304 9.08 6.63 22.55
C ALA A 304 7.61 6.20 22.65
N ILE A 305 6.67 7.05 22.23
CA ILE A 305 5.22 6.72 22.16
C ILE A 305 5.00 5.51 21.26
N PHE A 306 5.66 5.46 20.10
CA PHE A 306 5.57 4.35 19.16
C PHE A 306 6.01 3.03 19.82
N PHE A 307 7.17 2.98 20.49
CA PHE A 307 7.66 1.76 21.13
C PHE A 307 6.84 1.35 22.36
N VAL A 308 6.35 2.31 23.15
CA VAL A 308 5.42 2.05 24.25
C VAL A 308 4.12 1.46 23.70
N MET A 309 3.57 2.04 22.64
CA MET A 309 2.36 1.56 21.98
C MET A 309 2.56 0.16 21.39
N LEU A 310 3.68 -0.09 20.70
CA LEU A 310 4.03 -1.40 20.14
C LEU A 310 4.13 -2.46 21.24
N THR A 311 4.83 -2.16 22.33
CA THR A 311 4.98 -3.07 23.48
C THR A 311 3.62 -3.34 24.13
N ALA A 312 2.81 -2.30 24.34
CA ALA A 312 1.49 -2.45 24.92
C ALA A 312 0.54 -3.29 24.04
N MET A 313 0.60 -3.12 22.71
CA MET A 313 -0.24 -3.87 21.78
C MET A 313 0.19 -5.34 21.61
N THR A 314 1.47 -5.65 21.86
CA THR A 314 2.03 -7.01 21.70
C THR A 314 1.95 -7.82 22.99
N VAL A 315 2.22 -7.21 24.14
CA VAL A 315 2.31 -7.90 25.44
C VAL A 315 0.95 -8.02 26.13
N LEU A 316 0.07 -7.01 26.03
CA LEU A 316 -1.21 -7.07 26.76
C LEU A 316 -2.16 -8.08 26.11
N PRO A 317 -2.84 -8.93 26.92
CA PRO A 317 -3.83 -9.87 26.42
C PRO A 317 -5.06 -9.11 25.92
N ARG A 318 -5.13 -8.88 24.61
CA ARG A 318 -6.27 -8.25 23.94
C ARG A 318 -7.05 -9.27 23.09
N PRO A 319 -8.36 -9.04 22.87
CA PRO A 319 -9.13 -9.88 21.96
C PRO A 319 -8.52 -9.83 20.55
N ARG A 320 -8.27 -11.01 19.97
CA ARG A 320 -7.63 -11.16 18.67
C ARG A 320 -8.70 -11.16 17.60
N ASN A 321 -9.13 -9.97 17.18
CA ASN A 321 -10.10 -9.80 16.11
C ASN A 321 -9.49 -9.02 14.96
N LEU A 322 -10.06 -9.17 13.76
CA LEU A 322 -9.65 -8.41 12.57
C LEU A 322 -9.74 -6.90 12.80
N GLU A 323 -10.75 -6.42 13.56
CA GLU A 323 -10.89 -5.00 13.93
C GLU A 323 -9.63 -4.47 14.61
N ASN A 324 -9.14 -5.22 15.61
CA ASN A 324 -7.99 -4.82 16.42
C ASN A 324 -6.70 -4.92 15.61
N LEU A 325 -6.55 -5.96 14.80
CA LEU A 325 -5.39 -6.09 13.91
C LEU A 325 -5.31 -4.91 12.94
N LEU A 326 -6.43 -4.57 12.29
CA LEU A 326 -6.53 -3.46 11.35
C LEU A 326 -6.28 -2.11 12.06
N ALA A 327 -6.93 -1.86 13.21
CA ALA A 327 -6.76 -0.63 13.98
C ALA A 327 -5.32 -0.43 14.47
N ASN A 328 -4.74 -1.46 15.09
CA ASN A 328 -3.41 -1.41 15.67
C ASN A 328 -2.34 -1.32 14.58
N SER A 329 -2.50 -2.05 13.47
CA SER A 329 -1.57 -1.93 12.34
C SER A 329 -1.60 -0.52 11.76
N THR A 330 -2.79 0.05 11.54
CA THR A 330 -2.94 1.42 11.05
C THR A 330 -2.32 2.43 12.02
N ALA A 331 -2.60 2.29 13.32
CA ALA A 331 -2.05 3.17 14.35
C ALA A 331 -0.51 3.13 14.39
N LEU A 332 0.09 1.95 14.28
CA LEU A 332 1.54 1.80 14.21
C LEU A 332 2.12 2.49 12.98
N VAL A 333 1.55 2.28 11.79
CA VAL A 333 2.04 2.95 10.56
C VAL A 333 1.89 4.48 10.67
N VAL A 334 0.76 4.97 11.19
CA VAL A 334 0.54 6.41 11.42
C VAL A 334 1.53 6.98 12.42
N ALA A 335 1.83 6.27 13.51
CA ALA A 335 2.82 6.71 14.50
C ALA A 335 4.25 6.63 13.96
N ALA A 336 4.57 5.62 13.14
CA ALA A 336 5.89 5.45 12.52
C ALA A 336 6.28 6.65 11.65
N GLN A 337 5.33 7.23 10.91
CA GLN A 337 5.60 8.41 10.08
C GLN A 337 6.04 9.63 10.91
N MET A 338 5.66 9.71 12.19
CA MET A 338 5.88 10.89 13.02
C MET A 338 7.32 11.01 13.51
N TRP A 339 8.09 9.92 13.41
CA TRP A 339 9.50 9.89 13.78
C TRP A 339 10.41 9.40 12.64
N TYR A 340 9.91 9.42 11.40
CA TYR A 340 10.69 9.03 10.24
C TYR A 340 11.82 10.06 9.93
N PRO A 341 13.05 9.62 9.57
CA PRO A 341 14.20 10.52 9.52
C PRO A 341 14.18 11.54 8.38
N ASP A 342 13.62 11.19 7.22
CA ASP A 342 13.64 12.07 6.06
C ASP A 342 12.68 13.25 6.23
N ASP A 343 11.45 12.99 6.67
CA ASP A 343 10.43 14.02 6.85
C ASP A 343 9.28 13.55 7.76
N ILE A 344 8.62 14.49 8.43
CA ILE A 344 7.54 14.22 9.39
C ILE A 344 6.18 14.48 8.73
N GLY A 345 5.32 13.47 8.68
CA GLY A 345 3.91 13.64 8.28
C GLY A 345 3.64 13.80 6.78
N THR A 346 4.65 13.69 5.92
CA THR A 346 4.47 13.79 4.46
C THR A 346 4.18 12.44 3.79
N TYR A 347 4.36 11.34 4.51
CA TYR A 347 4.20 9.97 4.03
C TYR A 347 2.77 9.42 4.20
N ALA A 348 1.76 10.25 3.98
CA ALA A 348 0.35 9.89 4.15
C ALA A 348 -0.01 8.56 3.47
N GLN A 349 0.51 8.36 2.26
CA GLN A 349 0.17 7.26 1.37
C GLN A 349 0.48 5.86 1.94
N TRP A 350 1.40 5.75 2.91
CA TRP A 350 1.73 4.48 3.57
C TRP A 350 0.57 3.91 4.39
N TYR A 351 -0.19 4.78 5.08
CA TYR A 351 -1.33 4.35 5.90
C TYR A 351 -2.68 4.73 5.30
N MET A 352 -2.76 5.66 4.33
CA MET A 352 -4.07 6.16 3.85
C MET A 352 -5.05 5.03 3.48
N PRO A 353 -4.67 4.01 2.68
CA PRO A 353 -5.59 2.90 2.39
C PRO A 353 -6.06 2.15 3.63
N LEU A 354 -5.16 1.91 4.59
CA LEU A 354 -5.47 1.24 5.86
C LEU A 354 -6.38 2.10 6.75
N PHE A 355 -6.13 3.39 6.78
CA PHE A 355 -6.94 4.36 7.51
C PHE A 355 -8.36 4.43 6.93
N LEU A 356 -8.51 4.42 5.61
CA LEU A 356 -9.81 4.32 4.96
C LEU A 356 -10.56 3.04 5.35
N LEU A 357 -9.88 1.90 5.40
CA LEU A 357 -10.48 0.67 5.93
C LEU A 357 -10.93 0.84 7.38
N VAL A 358 -10.15 1.50 8.24
CA VAL A 358 -10.52 1.76 9.64
C VAL A 358 -11.75 2.66 9.75
N VAL A 359 -11.82 3.72 8.94
CA VAL A 359 -12.92 4.69 8.96
C VAL A 359 -14.23 4.08 8.46
N PHE A 360 -14.18 3.26 7.41
CA PHE A 360 -15.37 2.69 6.77
C PHE A 360 -15.73 1.29 7.30
N ARG A 361 -14.99 0.74 8.28
CA ARG A 361 -15.28 -0.62 8.76
C ARG A 361 -16.64 -0.68 9.47
N PRO A 362 -17.48 -1.68 9.15
CA PRO A 362 -18.57 -2.09 10.02
C PRO A 362 -17.99 -2.82 11.25
N ARG A 363 -18.86 -3.32 12.14
CA ARG A 363 -18.42 -4.23 13.22
C ARG A 363 -17.91 -5.54 12.62
N LEU A 364 -16.66 -5.90 12.90
CA LEU A 364 -15.94 -7.10 12.45
C LEU A 364 -15.55 -8.01 13.64
N ASP A 365 -16.26 -7.91 14.77
CA ASP A 365 -16.08 -8.73 15.97
C ASP A 365 -16.16 -10.25 15.72
N ARG A 366 -16.89 -10.65 14.67
CA ARG A 366 -17.05 -12.05 14.23
C ARG A 366 -15.83 -12.62 13.49
N PHE A 367 -14.91 -11.77 13.03
CA PHE A 367 -13.76 -12.18 12.22
C PHE A 367 -12.55 -12.46 13.12
N MET A 368 -12.43 -13.72 13.54
CA MET A 368 -11.40 -14.25 14.43
C MET A 368 -10.23 -14.91 13.65
N PRO A 369 -9.04 -15.05 14.26
CA PRO A 369 -7.90 -15.74 13.66
C PRO A 369 -8.17 -17.24 13.49
N PRO A 370 -7.48 -17.91 12.54
CA PRO A 370 -7.69 -19.33 12.24
C PRO A 370 -7.58 -20.25 13.46
N ASP A 371 -6.59 -20.03 14.33
CA ASP A 371 -6.35 -20.84 15.54
C ASP A 371 -7.53 -20.79 16.53
N MET A 372 -8.30 -19.69 16.59
CA MET A 372 -9.47 -19.59 17.46
C MET A 372 -10.67 -20.37 16.90
N ILE A 373 -10.85 -20.36 15.58
CA ILE A 373 -11.89 -21.13 14.90
C ILE A 373 -11.64 -22.64 15.09
N GLU A 374 -10.39 -23.09 14.95
CA GLU A 374 -9.98 -24.48 15.20
C GLU A 374 -10.31 -24.89 16.65
N ARG A 375 -9.98 -24.05 17.64
CA ARG A 375 -10.30 -24.31 19.05
C ARG A 375 -11.80 -24.39 19.31
N GLN A 376 -12.58 -23.45 18.78
CA GLN A 376 -14.04 -23.46 18.93
C GLN A 376 -14.65 -24.73 18.33
N ALA A 377 -14.21 -25.14 17.14
CA ALA A 377 -14.65 -26.38 16.50
C ALA A 377 -14.32 -27.62 17.34
N THR A 378 -13.14 -27.67 17.98
CA THR A 378 -12.75 -28.78 18.85
C THR A 378 -13.45 -28.79 20.23
N SER A 379 -13.99 -27.65 20.65
CA SER A 379 -14.64 -27.49 21.97
C SER A 379 -16.14 -27.81 21.97
N VAL A 380 -16.77 -28.03 20.81
CA VAL A 380 -18.16 -28.50 20.74
C VAL A 380 -18.18 -29.96 21.22
N PRO A 381 -18.83 -30.29 22.35
CA PRO A 381 -18.90 -31.67 22.80
C PRO A 381 -19.70 -32.50 21.79
N ASN A 382 -19.11 -33.60 21.30
CA ASN A 382 -19.86 -34.69 20.69
C ASN A 382 -20.78 -35.29 21.77
N GLY A 383 -21.98 -34.74 21.93
CA GLY A 383 -22.84 -35.10 23.04
C GLY A 383 -24.24 -34.53 22.94
N VAL A 384 -24.93 -34.77 21.83
CA VAL A 384 -26.40 -34.83 21.83
C VAL A 384 -26.78 -36.18 21.20
N PRO A 385 -27.28 -37.15 21.98
CA PRO A 385 -27.85 -38.36 21.39
C PRO A 385 -29.10 -37.96 20.59
N ALA A 386 -29.14 -38.42 19.35
CA ALA A 386 -30.32 -38.33 18.51
C ALA A 386 -31.46 -39.15 19.12
N SER A 387 -32.36 -38.52 19.88
CA SER A 387 -33.71 -39.04 20.17
C SER A 387 -34.53 -38.02 20.98
N SER A 388 -35.22 -37.13 20.30
CA SER A 388 -36.69 -37.00 20.47
C SER A 388 -37.21 -36.03 19.42
N ALA A 389 -38.00 -36.60 18.51
CA ALA A 389 -38.78 -35.86 17.55
C ALA A 389 -39.75 -34.92 18.27
N SER A 390 -39.65 -33.63 17.99
CA SER A 390 -40.75 -32.69 18.21
C SER A 390 -41.03 -31.98 16.90
N THR A 391 -42.01 -32.55 16.21
CA THR A 391 -42.76 -32.01 15.09
C THR A 391 -43.07 -30.52 15.28
N VAL A 392 -42.45 -29.65 14.49
CA VAL A 392 -42.98 -28.32 14.22
C VAL A 392 -42.94 -28.10 12.71
N ALA A 393 -44.14 -27.96 12.16
CA ALA A 393 -44.46 -27.92 10.75
C ALA A 393 -43.66 -26.85 9.99
N MET A 394 -42.87 -27.26 8.99
CA MET A 394 -42.43 -26.37 7.92
C MET A 394 -43.60 -26.14 6.96
N SER A 395 -44.21 -24.97 7.05
CA SER A 395 -45.06 -24.45 5.99
C SER A 395 -44.20 -24.12 4.77
N HIS A 396 -44.48 -24.83 3.68
CA HIS A 396 -43.99 -24.54 2.35
C HIS A 396 -44.31 -23.10 1.96
N LEU A 397 -43.29 -22.30 1.66
CA LEU A 397 -43.42 -21.17 0.74
C LEU A 397 -42.35 -21.27 -0.35
N ARG A 398 -42.82 -21.82 -1.48
CA ARG A 398 -42.20 -21.72 -2.80
C ARG A 398 -42.05 -20.24 -3.14
N LEU A 399 -40.87 -19.82 -3.56
CA LEU A 399 -40.71 -18.67 -4.44
C LEU A 399 -39.85 -19.06 -5.63
N HIS A 400 -40.54 -19.12 -6.76
CA HIS A 400 -40.09 -19.41 -8.10
C HIS A 400 -39.86 -18.07 -8.81
N ARG A 401 -38.81 -17.97 -9.65
CA ARG A 401 -38.63 -17.00 -10.76
C ARG A 401 -38.54 -15.51 -10.35
N ARG A 402 -37.69 -14.66 -10.91
CA ARG A 402 -36.96 -14.61 -12.18
C ARG A 402 -35.71 -13.78 -11.98
#